data_AF-A0A7S6WP49-F1
#
_entry.id   AF-A0A7S6WP49-F1
#
_cell.length_a   1.000
_cell.length_b   1.000
_cell.length_c   1.000
_cell.angle_alpha   90.00
_cell.angle_beta   90.00
_cell.angle_gamma   90.00
#
_symmetry.space_group_name_H-M   'P 1'
#
loop_
_entity.id
_entity.type
_entity.pdbx_description
1 polymer ?
#
loop_
_entity_poly.entity_id
_entity_poly.type
_entity_poly.pdbx_seq_one_letter_code
_entity_poly.pdbx_strand_id
1 'polypeptide(L)'
;MGRFVQDCDSHGSLKDIQILINNRKEILDKKLSEALEKEININWKSPIKDDQYAEYRDEDFLRILDIESKINSPLEKFWPKRGPQWDALGIDDEKIFLVEAKANLPEVVSPPTVAGKESKSKILASFSELKEYLNINNTIDWSGTFYQYANRIAHLYFLRVLNGINAYLVNIYFINDNSVAGPKSINEWRGALTIIKHYLGIPKKNKLEKYMIDIFIDVNDLIK
;
A
#
# COMPACT_ATOMS: atom_id res chain seq x y z
N MET A 1 15.48 -11.95 -2.50
CA MET A 1 14.78 -12.18 -3.77
C MET A 1 13.29 -11.99 -3.50
N GLY A 2 12.82 -10.82 -3.90
CA GLY A 2 11.49 -10.31 -3.69
C GLY A 2 11.05 -9.42 -4.85
N ARG A 3 11.60 -9.63 -6.06
CA ARG A 3 11.12 -9.05 -7.32
C ARG A 3 10.24 -10.07 -8.03
N PHE A 4 9.04 -9.69 -8.43
CA PHE A 4 8.04 -10.57 -9.06
C PHE A 4 7.55 -9.95 -10.36
N VAL A 5 7.91 -10.57 -11.49
CA VAL A 5 7.40 -10.18 -12.81
C VAL A 5 5.88 -10.30 -12.83
N GLN A 6 5.22 -9.28 -13.36
CA GLN A 6 3.77 -9.27 -13.49
C GLN A 6 3.34 -9.48 -14.94
N ASP A 7 2.17 -10.09 -15.10
CA ASP A 7 1.55 -10.27 -16.41
C ASP A 7 1.03 -8.93 -16.93
N CYS A 8 1.48 -8.52 -18.11
CA CYS A 8 1.01 -7.30 -18.75
C CYS A 8 -0.32 -7.48 -19.48
N ASP A 9 -0.78 -8.71 -19.69
CA ASP A 9 -2.06 -9.05 -20.31
C ASP A 9 -3.17 -9.34 -19.27
N SER A 10 -2.86 -9.08 -17.98
CA SER A 10 -3.82 -9.16 -16.89
C SER A 10 -4.96 -8.13 -17.02
N HIS A 11 -5.87 -8.16 -16.05
CA HIS A 11 -6.99 -7.24 -15.88
C HIS A 11 -7.02 -6.71 -14.44
N GLY A 12 -8.03 -5.89 -14.12
CA GLY A 12 -8.20 -5.36 -12.77
C GLY A 12 -7.16 -4.32 -12.37
N SER A 13 -7.00 -4.18 -11.05
CA SER A 13 -6.05 -3.26 -10.42
C SER A 13 -4.61 -3.44 -10.91
N LEU A 14 -4.20 -4.68 -11.22
CA LEU A 14 -2.87 -4.98 -11.75
C LEU A 14 -2.64 -4.32 -13.12
N LYS A 15 -3.61 -4.44 -14.04
CA LYS A 15 -3.50 -3.80 -15.36
C LYS A 15 -3.60 -2.29 -15.25
N ASP A 16 -4.53 -1.80 -14.44
CA ASP A 16 -4.79 -0.38 -14.27
C ASP A 16 -3.59 0.35 -13.66
N ILE A 17 -2.92 -0.23 -12.64
CA ILE A 17 -1.73 0.39 -12.04
C ILE A 17 -0.55 0.40 -13.02
N GLN A 18 -0.38 -0.64 -13.84
CA GLN A 18 0.66 -0.66 -14.88
C GLN A 18 0.45 0.47 -15.90
N ILE A 19 -0.78 0.66 -16.40
CA ILE A 19 -1.11 1.76 -17.32
C ILE A 19 -0.90 3.11 -16.63
N LEU A 20 -1.42 3.25 -15.40
CA LEU A 20 -1.32 4.50 -14.65
C LEU A 20 0.15 4.92 -14.47
N ILE A 21 1.04 4.01 -14.05
CA ILE A 21 2.44 4.36 -13.79
C ILE A 21 3.25 4.57 -15.08
N ASN A 22 3.02 3.75 -16.11
CA ASN A 22 3.87 3.79 -17.31
C ASN A 22 3.40 4.76 -18.38
N ASN A 23 2.09 5.03 -18.45
CA ASN A 23 1.49 5.82 -19.52
C ASN A 23 0.87 7.11 -19.02
N ARG A 24 0.33 7.13 -17.80
CA ARG A 24 -0.54 8.22 -17.30
C ARG A 24 -0.18 8.72 -15.90
N LYS A 25 1.12 8.71 -15.55
CA LYS A 25 1.60 9.02 -14.19
C LYS A 25 1.21 10.44 -13.73
N GLU A 26 1.04 11.35 -14.68
CA GLU A 26 0.61 12.73 -14.42
C GLU A 26 -0.73 12.81 -13.70
N ILE A 27 -1.61 11.81 -13.88
CA ILE A 27 -2.88 11.74 -13.14
C ILE A 27 -2.61 11.54 -11.65
N LEU A 28 -1.75 10.57 -11.31
CA LEU A 28 -1.46 10.21 -9.93
C LEU A 28 -0.62 11.29 -9.25
N ASP A 29 0.43 11.78 -9.92
CA ASP A 29 1.30 12.84 -9.41
C ASP A 29 0.52 14.12 -9.12
N LYS A 30 -0.42 14.50 -10.00
CA LYS A 30 -1.32 15.65 -9.77
C LYS A 30 -2.20 15.45 -8.53
N LYS A 31 -2.86 14.29 -8.41
CA LYS A 31 -3.74 14.00 -7.26
C LYS A 31 -2.96 13.95 -5.94
N LEU A 32 -1.75 13.40 -5.97
CA LEU A 32 -0.86 13.40 -4.80
C LEU A 32 -0.37 14.81 -4.46
N SER A 33 -0.09 15.64 -5.48
CA SER A 33 0.28 17.04 -5.27
C SER A 33 -0.83 17.84 -4.58
N GLU A 34 -2.07 17.64 -5.03
CA GLU A 34 -3.26 18.23 -4.40
C GLU A 34 -3.45 17.73 -2.96
N ALA A 35 -3.33 16.43 -2.72
CA ALA A 35 -3.50 15.83 -1.39
C ALA A 35 -2.41 16.25 -0.38
N LEU A 36 -1.21 16.53 -0.87
CA LEU A 36 -0.06 16.95 -0.06
C LEU A 36 0.12 18.47 0.00
N GLU A 37 -0.72 19.23 -0.70
CA GLU A 37 -0.61 20.69 -0.83
C GLU A 37 0.79 21.15 -1.27
N LYS A 38 1.44 20.35 -2.11
CA LYS A 38 2.81 20.58 -2.59
C LYS A 38 2.99 19.93 -3.95
N GLU A 39 3.73 20.56 -4.85
CA GLU A 39 4.11 19.94 -6.12
C GLU A 39 5.00 18.72 -5.87
N ILE A 40 4.62 17.58 -6.47
CA ILE A 40 5.31 16.30 -6.39
C ILE A 40 5.66 15.87 -7.81
N ASN A 41 6.90 15.40 -8.03
CA ASN A 41 7.32 14.82 -9.30
C ASN A 41 7.95 13.45 -9.05
N ILE A 42 7.12 12.40 -9.10
CA ILE A 42 7.53 11.08 -8.60
C ILE A 42 8.35 10.35 -9.65
N ASN A 43 9.55 9.94 -9.26
CA ASN A 43 10.31 8.92 -9.95
C ASN A 43 9.77 7.54 -9.58
N TRP A 44 8.77 7.08 -10.32
CA TRP A 44 8.21 5.75 -10.17
C TRP A 44 9.25 4.67 -10.51
N LYS A 45 9.44 3.74 -9.58
CA LYS A 45 10.42 2.63 -9.66
C LYS A 45 9.78 1.29 -9.96
N SER A 46 8.48 1.16 -9.68
CA SER A 46 7.68 -0.04 -9.86
C SER A 46 6.22 0.37 -10.07
N PRO A 47 5.44 -0.32 -10.92
CA PRO A 47 5.87 -1.33 -11.87
C PRO A 47 6.32 -0.64 -13.17
N ILE A 48 7.56 -0.89 -13.64
CA ILE A 48 8.10 -0.27 -14.86
C ILE A 48 8.17 -1.28 -15.99
N LYS A 49 7.76 -0.91 -17.20
CA LYS A 49 7.72 -1.78 -18.38
C LYS A 49 9.06 -2.45 -18.68
N ASP A 50 10.15 -1.69 -18.67
CA ASP A 50 11.49 -2.20 -18.93
C ASP A 50 11.98 -3.14 -17.82
N ASP A 51 11.39 -3.04 -16.63
CA ASP A 51 11.56 -3.97 -15.53
C ASP A 51 10.43 -5.02 -15.48
N GLN A 52 9.82 -5.33 -16.63
CA GLN A 52 8.78 -6.36 -16.78
C GLN A 52 7.60 -6.17 -15.82
N TYR A 53 7.27 -4.90 -15.54
CA TYR A 53 6.21 -4.52 -14.61
C TYR A 53 6.37 -5.15 -13.22
N ALA A 54 7.59 -5.44 -12.80
CA ALA A 54 7.79 -6.23 -11.60
C ALA A 54 7.35 -5.48 -10.35
N GLU A 55 6.78 -6.24 -9.41
CA GLU A 55 6.43 -5.78 -8.07
C GLU A 55 7.43 -6.31 -7.04
N TYR A 56 7.52 -5.60 -5.92
CA TYR A 56 8.60 -5.79 -4.96
C TYR A 56 8.09 -6.04 -3.55
N ARG A 57 8.78 -6.93 -2.82
CA ARG A 57 8.56 -7.22 -1.39
C ARG A 57 9.90 -7.43 -0.66
N ASP A 58 9.82 -7.59 0.66
CA ASP A 58 10.96 -7.88 1.54
C ASP A 58 12.11 -6.86 1.31
N GLU A 59 13.38 -7.26 1.39
CA GLU A 59 14.50 -6.31 1.28
C GLU A 59 14.62 -5.69 -0.13
N ASP A 60 14.04 -6.32 -1.17
CA ASP A 60 14.13 -5.81 -2.53
C ASP A 60 13.30 -4.52 -2.74
N PHE A 61 12.21 -4.31 -1.99
CA PHE A 61 11.48 -3.03 -2.05
C PHE A 61 12.28 -1.88 -1.41
N LEU A 62 13.10 -2.18 -0.40
CA LEU A 62 14.00 -1.20 0.23
C LEU A 62 15.15 -0.82 -0.71
N ARG A 63 15.68 -1.81 -1.44
CA ARG A 63 16.73 -1.60 -2.45
C ARG A 63 16.27 -0.76 -3.62
N ILE A 64 15.10 -1.07 -4.21
CA ILE A 64 14.61 -0.33 -5.38
C ILE A 64 14.25 1.12 -5.05
N LEU A 65 13.92 1.38 -3.78
CA LEU A 65 13.66 2.71 -3.24
C LEU A 65 14.93 3.45 -2.78
N ASP A 66 16.12 2.84 -2.89
CA ASP A 66 17.39 3.42 -2.43
C ASP A 66 17.38 3.86 -0.96
N ILE A 67 16.75 3.05 -0.10
CA ILE A 67 16.64 3.31 1.34
C ILE A 67 17.22 2.20 2.22
N GLU A 68 17.73 1.11 1.65
CA GLU A 68 18.31 -0.02 2.42
C GLU A 68 19.40 0.45 3.40
N SER A 69 20.28 1.36 2.97
CA SER A 69 21.35 1.93 3.80
C SER A 69 20.86 2.87 4.91
N LYS A 70 19.60 3.31 4.84
CA LYS A 70 18.96 4.20 5.83
C LYS A 70 18.17 3.43 6.90
N ILE A 71 18.08 2.10 6.78
CA ILE A 71 17.36 1.25 7.72
C ILE A 71 18.24 0.95 8.93
N ASN A 72 17.89 1.56 10.07
CA ASN A 72 18.55 1.34 11.35
C ASN A 72 18.00 0.12 12.10
N SER A 73 16.69 -0.11 11.99
CA SER A 73 15.96 -1.25 12.54
C SER A 73 15.65 -2.23 11.41
N PRO A 74 16.38 -3.36 11.28
CA PRO A 74 16.24 -4.27 10.13
C PRO A 74 14.82 -4.82 9.97
N LEU A 75 14.34 -4.92 8.72
CA LEU A 75 13.01 -5.43 8.40
C LEU A 75 12.77 -6.83 8.96
N GLU A 76 13.75 -7.72 8.86
CA GLU A 76 13.67 -9.09 9.37
C GLU A 76 13.44 -9.20 10.89
N LYS A 77 13.79 -8.16 11.66
CA LYS A 77 13.50 -8.10 13.11
C LYS A 77 12.05 -7.69 13.36
N PHE A 78 11.51 -6.83 12.50
CA PHE A 78 10.13 -6.35 12.58
C PHE A 78 9.15 -7.37 11.97
N TRP A 79 9.27 -7.68 10.68
CA TRP A 79 8.32 -8.52 9.94
C TRP A 79 8.95 -9.84 9.47
N PRO A 80 8.19 -10.95 9.37
CA PRO A 80 8.71 -12.18 8.76
C PRO A 80 8.94 -12.00 7.25
N LYS A 81 9.83 -12.84 6.69
CA LYS A 81 10.02 -12.95 5.24
C LYS A 81 8.70 -13.26 4.54
N ARG A 82 8.59 -12.86 3.26
CA ARG A 82 7.37 -12.90 2.45
C ARG A 82 6.33 -11.92 2.99
N GLY A 83 6.79 -10.70 3.27
CA GLY A 83 5.96 -9.55 3.60
C GLY A 83 5.12 -9.06 2.41
N PRO A 84 4.51 -7.87 2.53
CA PRO A 84 3.67 -7.31 1.49
C PRO A 84 4.45 -7.09 0.20
N GLN A 85 3.81 -7.44 -0.91
CA GLN A 85 4.22 -7.09 -2.26
C GLN A 85 3.53 -5.80 -2.66
N TRP A 86 4.30 -4.80 -3.08
CA TRP A 86 3.80 -3.46 -3.38
C TRP A 86 3.49 -3.33 -4.87
N ASP A 87 2.27 -2.88 -5.17
CA ASP A 87 1.76 -2.74 -6.55
C ASP A 87 2.51 -1.63 -7.30
N ALA A 88 2.92 -0.57 -6.58
CA ALA A 88 3.81 0.46 -7.08
C ALA A 88 4.71 1.06 -5.99
N LEU A 89 5.86 1.59 -6.41
CA LEU A 89 6.87 2.21 -5.55
C LEU A 89 7.41 3.46 -6.23
N GLY A 90 7.54 4.56 -5.48
CA GLY A 90 7.99 5.84 -6.03
C GLY A 90 8.83 6.66 -5.07
N ILE A 91 9.66 7.55 -5.64
CA ILE A 91 10.55 8.45 -4.91
C ILE A 91 10.36 9.89 -5.41
N ASP A 92 10.19 10.85 -4.50
CA ASP A 92 10.21 12.29 -4.77
C ASP A 92 11.10 12.99 -3.72
N ASP A 93 12.33 13.31 -4.12
CA ASP A 93 13.42 13.68 -3.21
C ASP A 93 13.59 12.65 -2.07
N GLU A 94 13.32 13.06 -0.83
CA GLU A 94 13.36 12.20 0.37
C GLU A 94 12.04 11.49 0.66
N LYS A 95 10.97 11.80 -0.08
CA LYS A 95 9.66 11.17 0.11
C LYS A 95 9.61 9.84 -0.60
N ILE A 96 9.15 8.83 0.14
CA ILE A 96 8.97 7.47 -0.36
C ILE A 96 7.47 7.20 -0.47
N PHE A 97 7.02 6.62 -1.58
CA PHE A 97 5.62 6.24 -1.78
C PHE A 97 5.52 4.73 -1.91
N LEU A 98 4.74 4.12 -1.02
CA LEU A 98 4.33 2.72 -1.08
C LEU A 98 2.88 2.67 -1.55
N VAL A 99 2.58 1.89 -2.58
CA VAL A 99 1.25 1.87 -3.19
C VAL A 99 0.57 0.52 -3.04
N GLU A 100 -0.70 0.56 -2.69
CA GLU A 100 -1.66 -0.55 -2.78
C GLU A 100 -2.80 -0.13 -3.71
N ALA A 101 -3.09 -0.90 -4.75
CA ALA A 101 -4.15 -0.66 -5.72
C ALA A 101 -5.27 -1.71 -5.57
N LYS A 102 -6.51 -1.26 -5.76
CA LYS A 102 -7.71 -2.10 -5.71
C LYS A 102 -8.69 -1.66 -6.79
N ALA A 103 -9.33 -2.63 -7.45
CA ALA A 103 -10.30 -2.36 -8.51
C ALA A 103 -11.67 -2.98 -8.24
N ASN A 104 -11.80 -3.87 -7.25
CA ASN A 104 -13.09 -4.41 -6.83
C ASN A 104 -13.23 -4.45 -5.29
N LEU A 105 -14.47 -4.44 -4.80
CA LEU A 105 -14.76 -4.51 -3.36
C LEU A 105 -14.37 -5.86 -2.71
N PRO A 106 -14.55 -7.02 -3.37
CA PRO A 106 -14.11 -8.29 -2.79
C PRO A 106 -12.62 -8.34 -2.45
N GLU A 107 -11.75 -7.71 -3.24
CA GLU A 107 -10.30 -7.62 -2.97
C GLU A 107 -9.97 -6.93 -1.64
N VAL A 108 -10.87 -6.09 -1.15
CA VAL A 108 -10.71 -5.39 0.12
C VAL A 108 -10.80 -6.36 1.29
N VAL A 109 -11.67 -7.37 1.20
CA VAL A 109 -11.89 -8.36 2.26
C VAL A 109 -10.81 -9.43 2.18
N SER A 110 -9.58 -9.05 2.49
CA SER A 110 -8.45 -9.97 2.46
C SER A 110 -8.57 -11.05 3.54
N PRO A 111 -8.19 -12.30 3.25
CA PRO A 111 -8.21 -13.38 4.24
C PRO A 111 -7.17 -13.15 5.35
N PRO A 112 -7.26 -13.93 6.45
CA PRO A 112 -6.22 -13.97 7.49
C PRO A 112 -4.83 -14.30 6.95
N THR A 113 -3.81 -14.01 7.76
CA THR A 113 -2.46 -14.48 7.48
C THR A 113 -2.41 -16.01 7.44
N VAL A 114 -1.70 -16.54 6.45
CA VAL A 114 -1.37 -17.98 6.31
C VAL A 114 -0.01 -18.32 6.92
N ALA A 115 0.57 -17.41 7.70
CA ALA A 115 1.86 -17.58 8.32
C ALA A 115 1.89 -18.76 9.32
N GLY A 116 2.98 -19.53 9.29
CA GLY A 116 3.27 -20.54 10.31
C GLY A 116 3.48 -19.93 11.70
N LYS A 117 3.49 -20.76 12.74
CA LYS A 117 3.48 -20.35 14.17
C LYS A 117 4.50 -19.26 14.52
N GLU A 118 5.77 -19.44 14.12
CA GLU A 118 6.84 -18.48 14.43
C GLU A 118 6.64 -17.14 13.73
N SER A 119 6.38 -17.17 12.41
CA SER A 119 6.09 -15.96 11.63
C SER A 119 4.84 -15.23 12.14
N LYS A 120 3.80 -15.98 12.54
CA LYS A 120 2.57 -15.41 13.11
C LYS A 120 2.86 -14.73 14.45
N SER A 121 3.70 -15.30 15.30
CA SER A 121 4.12 -14.66 16.56
C SER A 121 4.77 -13.30 16.31
N LYS A 122 5.63 -13.21 15.29
CA LYS A 122 6.30 -11.94 14.90
C LYS A 122 5.31 -10.91 14.35
N ILE A 123 4.36 -11.34 13.50
CA ILE A 123 3.27 -10.49 12.99
C ILE A 123 2.44 -9.93 14.14
N LEU A 124 2.06 -10.76 15.11
CA LEU A 124 1.27 -10.35 16.27
C LEU A 124 2.04 -9.37 17.16
N ALA A 125 3.35 -9.59 17.37
CA ALA A 125 4.20 -8.65 18.10
C ALA A 125 4.28 -7.28 17.39
N SER A 126 4.50 -7.27 16.07
CA SER A 126 4.50 -6.04 15.28
C SER A 126 3.17 -5.29 15.33
N PHE A 127 2.05 -6.01 15.26
CA PHE A 127 0.73 -5.39 15.40
C PHE A 127 0.47 -4.87 16.81
N SER A 128 0.94 -5.55 17.85
CA SER A 128 0.83 -5.07 19.23
C SER A 128 1.56 -3.74 19.39
N GLU A 129 2.81 -3.66 18.93
CA GLU A 129 3.63 -2.45 18.97
C GLU A 129 2.98 -1.30 18.16
N LEU A 130 2.49 -1.60 16.96
CA LEU A 130 1.78 -0.62 16.13
C LEU A 130 0.50 -0.11 16.82
N LYS A 131 -0.31 -1.00 17.38
CA LYS A 131 -1.55 -0.61 18.07
C LYS A 131 -1.26 0.27 19.28
N GLU A 132 -0.23 -0.06 20.05
CA GLU A 132 0.23 0.78 21.16
C GLU A 132 0.64 2.17 20.65
N TYR A 133 1.43 2.25 19.58
CA TYR A 133 1.80 3.52 18.96
C TYR A 133 0.58 4.34 18.52
N LEU A 134 -0.44 3.69 17.97
CA LEU A 134 -1.70 4.32 17.53
C LEU A 134 -2.71 4.57 18.67
N ASN A 135 -2.38 4.23 19.92
CA ASN A 135 -3.28 4.29 21.08
C ASN A 135 -4.57 3.46 20.90
N ILE A 136 -4.47 2.29 20.26
CA ILE A 136 -5.60 1.40 20.01
C ILE A 136 -5.68 0.34 21.11
N ASN A 137 -6.62 0.54 22.04
CA ASN A 137 -6.80 -0.33 23.21
C ASN A 137 -7.93 -1.36 23.01
N ASN A 138 -7.90 -2.11 21.91
CA ASN A 138 -8.88 -3.16 21.60
C ASN A 138 -8.23 -4.53 21.39
N THR A 139 -9.04 -5.58 21.50
CA THR A 139 -8.62 -6.99 21.34
C THR A 139 -8.78 -7.52 19.90
N ILE A 140 -9.03 -6.64 18.93
CA ILE A 140 -9.36 -7.03 17.55
C ILE A 140 -8.13 -7.69 16.87
N ASP A 141 -8.28 -8.87 16.28
CA ASP A 141 -7.16 -9.55 15.63
C ASP A 141 -6.86 -8.98 14.23
N TRP A 142 -5.79 -8.19 14.11
CA TRP A 142 -5.32 -7.64 12.84
C TRP A 142 -4.64 -8.68 11.94
N SER A 143 -4.36 -9.89 12.44
CA SER A 143 -3.89 -11.03 11.63
C SER A 143 -5.02 -11.80 10.96
N GLY A 144 -6.27 -11.44 11.26
CA GLY A 144 -7.50 -12.01 10.70
C GLY A 144 -7.99 -11.29 9.44
N THR A 145 -9.31 -11.07 9.35
CA THR A 145 -9.94 -10.35 8.22
C THR A 145 -9.33 -8.96 8.05
N PHE A 146 -9.15 -8.54 6.78
CA PHE A 146 -8.46 -7.29 6.41
C PHE A 146 -6.95 -7.26 6.72
N TYR A 147 -6.32 -8.43 6.84
CA TYR A 147 -4.87 -8.56 7.06
C TYR A 147 -4.00 -7.74 6.10
N GLN A 148 -4.35 -7.68 4.80
CA GLN A 148 -3.58 -6.88 3.84
C GLN A 148 -3.57 -5.40 4.22
N TYR A 149 -4.74 -4.82 4.52
CA TYR A 149 -4.82 -3.44 4.95
C TYR A 149 -4.00 -3.18 6.22
N ALA A 150 -4.13 -4.06 7.22
CA ALA A 150 -3.38 -3.97 8.48
C ALA A 150 -1.86 -4.07 8.25
N ASN A 151 -1.40 -4.99 7.39
CA ASN A 151 0.02 -5.19 7.15
C ASN A 151 0.69 -4.03 6.39
N ARG A 152 -0.07 -3.29 5.55
CA ARG A 152 0.44 -2.07 4.89
C ARG A 152 0.65 -0.94 5.88
N ILE A 153 -0.25 -0.78 6.85
CA ILE A 153 -0.06 0.18 7.95
C ILE A 153 1.16 -0.18 8.80
N ALA A 154 1.39 -1.47 9.07
CA ALA A 154 2.57 -1.93 9.79
C ALA A 154 3.87 -1.57 9.06
N HIS A 155 3.91 -1.68 7.73
CA HIS A 155 5.10 -1.30 6.96
C HIS A 155 5.29 0.22 6.86
N LEU A 156 4.20 0.99 6.84
CA LEU A 156 4.29 2.44 6.98
C LEU A 156 4.89 2.85 8.33
N TYR A 157 4.44 2.21 9.41
CA TYR A 157 5.00 2.39 10.75
C TYR A 157 6.48 2.02 10.81
N PHE A 158 6.86 0.88 10.24
CA PHE A 158 8.24 0.42 10.15
C PHE A 158 9.16 1.45 9.49
N LEU A 159 8.76 1.99 8.34
CA LEU A 159 9.58 3.00 7.65
C LEU A 159 9.61 4.31 8.42
N ARG A 160 8.44 4.84 8.81
CA ARG A 160 8.36 6.19 9.39
C ARG A 160 8.86 6.26 10.82
N VAL A 161 8.41 5.34 11.66
CA VAL A 161 8.57 5.45 13.11
C VAL A 161 9.83 4.73 13.56
N LEU A 162 10.06 3.50 13.08
CA LEU A 162 11.23 2.73 13.49
C LEU A 162 12.52 3.11 12.77
N ASN A 163 12.40 3.72 11.58
CA ASN A 163 13.55 4.04 10.73
C ASN A 163 13.64 5.51 10.31
N GLY A 164 12.68 6.36 10.68
CA GLY A 164 12.73 7.80 10.37
C GLY A 164 12.61 8.16 8.89
N ILE A 165 12.15 7.23 8.04
CA ILE A 165 12.00 7.44 6.60
C ILE A 165 10.72 8.25 6.33
N ASN A 166 10.79 9.24 5.43
CA ASN A 166 9.62 10.04 5.06
C ASN A 166 8.69 9.30 4.08
N ALA A 167 8.09 8.20 4.54
CA ALA A 167 7.26 7.33 3.72
C ALA A 167 5.76 7.67 3.75
N TYR A 168 5.06 7.49 2.64
CA TYR A 168 3.62 7.63 2.49
C TYR A 168 3.03 6.31 1.99
N LEU A 169 1.90 5.91 2.56
CA LEU A 169 1.08 4.81 2.06
C LEU A 169 -0.02 5.39 1.19
N VAL A 170 0.00 5.08 -0.10
CA VAL A 170 -1.01 5.52 -1.05
C VAL A 170 -1.89 4.34 -1.39
N ASN A 171 -3.17 4.42 -1.04
CA ASN A 171 -4.15 3.43 -1.49
C ASN A 171 -4.89 3.98 -2.71
N ILE A 172 -4.79 3.29 -3.83
CA ILE A 172 -5.47 3.63 -5.07
C ILE A 172 -6.71 2.76 -5.21
N TYR A 173 -7.84 3.41 -5.43
CA TYR A 173 -9.13 2.77 -5.64
C TYR A 173 -9.64 3.13 -7.02
N PHE A 174 -9.61 2.16 -7.94
CA PHE A 174 -10.13 2.34 -9.28
C PHE A 174 -11.66 2.31 -9.27
N ILE A 175 -12.28 3.20 -10.03
CA ILE A 175 -13.72 3.20 -10.30
C ILE A 175 -13.96 2.93 -11.78
N ASN A 176 -15.12 2.37 -12.08
CA ASN A 176 -15.58 2.06 -13.44
C ASN A 176 -14.76 0.97 -14.17
N ASP A 177 -13.94 0.19 -13.46
CA ASP A 177 -13.29 -0.99 -14.06
C ASP A 177 -14.34 -2.08 -14.38
N ASN A 178 -14.65 -2.23 -15.66
CA ASN A 178 -15.60 -3.23 -16.12
C ASN A 178 -15.00 -4.64 -16.15
N SER A 179 -13.67 -4.78 -16.17
CA SER A 179 -13.00 -6.10 -16.27
C SER A 179 -13.20 -6.95 -15.03
N VAL A 180 -13.45 -6.32 -13.88
CA VAL A 180 -13.67 -6.99 -12.58
C VAL A 180 -14.99 -6.62 -11.90
N ALA A 181 -15.93 -6.04 -12.65
CA ALA A 181 -17.18 -5.50 -12.11
C ALA A 181 -16.94 -4.55 -10.90
N GLY A 182 -15.97 -3.66 -11.05
CA GLY A 182 -15.54 -2.74 -10.01
C GLY A 182 -16.58 -1.67 -9.65
N PRO A 183 -16.40 -0.98 -8.51
CA PRO A 183 -17.29 0.08 -8.05
C PRO A 183 -17.53 1.17 -9.10
N LYS A 184 -18.74 1.70 -9.13
CA LYS A 184 -19.14 2.77 -10.08
C LYS A 184 -19.01 4.16 -9.49
N SER A 185 -18.71 4.26 -8.19
CA SER A 185 -18.64 5.54 -7.49
C SER A 185 -17.58 5.55 -6.39
N ILE A 186 -17.08 6.75 -6.10
CA ILE A 186 -16.20 7.01 -4.95
C ILE A 186 -16.91 6.70 -3.62
N ASN A 187 -18.24 6.85 -3.56
CA ASN A 187 -19.01 6.63 -2.34
C ASN A 187 -19.06 5.16 -1.94
N GLU A 188 -19.12 4.23 -2.89
CA GLU A 188 -19.01 2.79 -2.62
C GLU A 188 -17.68 2.45 -1.93
N TRP A 189 -16.57 2.98 -2.46
CA TRP A 189 -15.27 2.81 -1.82
C TRP A 189 -15.21 3.41 -0.42
N ARG A 190 -15.68 4.66 -0.25
CA ARG A 190 -15.70 5.31 1.07
C ARG A 190 -16.50 4.53 2.10
N GLY A 191 -17.62 3.93 1.68
CA GLY A 191 -18.41 3.02 2.52
C GLY A 191 -17.60 1.81 2.97
N ALA A 192 -16.96 1.10 2.04
CA ALA A 192 -16.11 -0.05 2.34
C ALA A 192 -14.95 0.32 3.27
N LEU A 193 -14.23 1.42 3.00
CA LEU A 193 -13.12 1.88 3.82
C LEU A 193 -13.55 2.26 5.24
N THR A 194 -14.75 2.82 5.39
CA THR A 194 -15.32 3.11 6.70
C THR A 194 -15.55 1.81 7.48
N ILE A 195 -16.06 0.77 6.83
CA ILE A 195 -16.27 -0.55 7.44
C ILE A 195 -14.94 -1.18 7.86
N ILE A 196 -13.91 -1.17 7.01
CA ILE A 196 -12.58 -1.73 7.36
C ILE A 196 -12.00 -1.00 8.59
N LYS A 197 -11.94 0.33 8.54
CA LYS A 197 -11.32 1.14 9.60
C LYS A 197 -12.08 0.93 10.92
N HIS A 198 -13.41 0.85 10.88
CA HIS A 198 -14.24 0.55 12.05
C HIS A 198 -14.00 -0.87 12.57
N TYR A 199 -13.98 -1.87 11.68
CA TYR A 199 -13.74 -3.27 12.03
C TYR A 199 -12.38 -3.45 12.70
N LEU A 200 -11.33 -2.83 12.17
CA LEU A 200 -9.99 -2.88 12.76
C LEU A 200 -9.85 -1.99 14.01
N GLY A 201 -10.86 -1.18 14.32
CA GLY A 201 -10.87 -0.22 15.42
C GLY A 201 -9.80 0.87 15.27
N ILE A 202 -9.50 1.25 14.03
CA ILE A 202 -8.56 2.33 13.70
C ILE A 202 -9.28 3.66 13.95
N PRO A 203 -8.78 4.50 14.88
CA PRO A 203 -9.41 5.78 15.15
C PRO A 203 -9.16 6.76 14.00
N LYS A 204 -10.14 7.64 13.78
CA LYS A 204 -9.93 8.87 13.01
C LYS A 204 -8.85 9.71 13.69
N LYS A 205 -8.05 10.46 12.94
CA LYS A 205 -6.99 11.35 13.46
C LYS A 205 -5.91 10.63 14.26
N ASN A 206 -5.53 9.42 13.82
CA ASN A 206 -4.40 8.70 14.39
C ASN A 206 -3.05 9.27 13.90
N LYS A 207 -1.96 8.90 14.58
CA LYS A 207 -0.61 9.43 14.32
C LYS A 207 -0.08 9.18 12.90
N LEU A 208 -0.64 8.20 12.17
CA LEU A 208 -0.26 7.88 10.79
C LEU A 208 -1.23 8.40 9.74
N GLU A 209 -2.40 8.92 10.11
CA GLU A 209 -3.48 9.24 9.16
C GLU A 209 -3.02 10.22 8.07
N LYS A 210 -2.23 11.24 8.42
CA LYS A 210 -1.70 12.23 7.46
C LYS A 210 -0.66 11.68 6.47
N TYR A 211 -0.20 10.45 6.67
CA TYR A 211 0.74 9.76 5.78
C TYR A 211 0.07 8.62 5.00
N MET A 212 -1.24 8.45 5.18
CA MET A 212 -2.06 7.49 4.47
C MET A 212 -3.00 8.27 3.54
N ILE A 213 -2.82 8.11 2.23
CA ILE A 213 -3.53 8.90 1.23
C ILE A 213 -4.41 7.95 0.42
N ASP A 214 -5.72 8.17 0.46
CA ASP A 214 -6.69 7.42 -0.33
C ASP A 214 -6.95 8.21 -1.63
N ILE A 215 -6.55 7.64 -2.78
CA ILE A 215 -6.69 8.23 -4.11
C ILE A 215 -7.73 7.44 -4.92
N PHE A 216 -8.64 8.15 -5.60
CA PHE A 216 -9.66 7.56 -6.47
C PHE A 216 -9.40 7.94 -7.93
N ILE A 217 -9.39 6.94 -8.81
CA ILE A 217 -9.08 7.09 -10.24
C ILE A 217 -10.15 6.41 -11.07
N ASP A 218 -10.69 7.12 -12.05
CA ASP A 218 -11.59 6.52 -13.03
C ASP A 218 -10.78 5.82 -14.11
N VAL A 219 -11.06 4.54 -14.36
CA VAL A 219 -10.35 3.76 -15.41
C VAL A 219 -10.55 4.40 -16.79
N ASN A 220 -11.66 5.11 -17.03
CA ASN A 220 -11.87 5.83 -18.28
C ASN A 220 -10.84 6.94 -18.50
N ASP A 221 -10.22 7.46 -17.44
CA ASP A 221 -9.14 8.43 -17.56
C ASP A 221 -7.84 7.79 -18.08
N LEU A 222 -7.70 6.46 -18.00
CA LEU A 222 -6.51 5.71 -18.42
C LEU A 222 -6.50 5.34 -19.92
N ILE A 223 -7.66 5.37 -20.58
CA ILE A 223 -7.86 4.86 -21.95
C ILE A 223 -7.59 5.93 -23.04
N LYS A 224 -7.39 7.20 -22.65
CA LYS A 224 -7.11 8.30 -23.57
C LYS A 224 -5.66 8.36 -24.04
#